data_AF-A0A960UCV8-F1
#
_entry.id   AF-A0A960UCV8-F1
#
_cell.length_a   1.000
_cell.length_b   1.000
_cell.length_c   1.000
_cell.angle_alpha   90.00
_cell.angle_beta   90.00
_cell.angle_gamma   90.00
#
_symmetry.space_group_name_H-M   'P 1'
#
loop_
_entity.id
_entity.type
_entity.pdbx_description
1 polymer ?
#
loop_
_entity_poly.entity_id
_entity_poly.type
_entity_poly.pdbx_seq_one_letter_code
_entity_poly.pdbx_strand_id
1 'polypeptide(L)'
;MLTGNITQSGNFIFINGDVIDIKTQRVDFSENVIFEETNKDVMEKSIEFFAKKITGGTMSYLENQVLPNPYQGAVVKWPMIWRSSLVPGWGQKRDGSIKKAYSFFGGTLFGIATYGYMYAKLLKENKVYEDFRGIPYLASSSYMQLYYKNTFLLNYMQNNTNRSRVDAAKKNVAYASYFLAALWTINILDVVYYA
;
A
#
# COMPACT_ATOMS: atom_id res chain seq x y z
N MET A 1 29.59 6.25 -32.79
CA MET A 1 29.26 5.95 -34.19
C MET A 1 27.82 5.49 -34.22
N LEU A 2 27.02 6.05 -35.13
CA LEU A 2 25.66 5.60 -35.37
C LEU A 2 25.69 4.64 -36.56
N THR A 3 25.12 3.46 -36.41
CA THR A 3 24.95 2.50 -37.51
C THR A 3 23.55 1.92 -37.47
N GLY A 4 23.08 1.38 -38.57
CA GLY A 4 21.74 0.83 -38.65
C GLY A 4 21.47 0.18 -39.99
N ASN A 5 20.50 -0.73 -39.99
CA ASN A 5 20.08 -1.48 -41.16
C ASN A 5 18.58 -1.38 -41.32
N ILE A 6 18.13 -1.13 -42.55
CA ILE A 6 16.73 -1.17 -42.94
C ILE A 6 16.53 -2.42 -43.78
N THR A 7 15.61 -3.29 -43.36
CA THR A 7 15.26 -4.52 -44.07
C THR A 7 13.77 -4.50 -44.38
N GLN A 8 13.37 -4.89 -45.58
CA GLN A 8 11.97 -5.07 -45.95
C GLN A 8 11.69 -6.56 -46.13
N SER A 9 10.59 -7.04 -45.53
CA SER A 9 10.10 -8.40 -45.71
C SER A 9 8.58 -8.39 -45.89
N GLY A 10 8.14 -8.59 -47.13
CA GLY A 10 6.73 -8.42 -47.52
C GLY A 10 6.29 -6.97 -47.33
N ASN A 11 5.15 -6.77 -46.67
CA ASN A 11 4.61 -5.44 -46.36
C ASN A 11 5.23 -4.81 -45.10
N PHE A 12 6.20 -5.46 -44.45
CA PHE A 12 6.80 -4.97 -43.21
C PHE A 12 8.19 -4.40 -43.46
N ILE A 13 8.45 -3.23 -42.87
CA ILE A 13 9.76 -2.59 -42.84
C ILE A 13 10.32 -2.68 -41.42
N PHE A 14 11.58 -3.12 -41.35
CA PHE A 14 12.34 -3.31 -40.12
C PHE A 14 13.48 -2.30 -40.14
N ILE A 15 13.53 -1.43 -39.14
CA ILE A 15 14.62 -0.48 -38.94
C ILE A 15 15.34 -0.86 -37.65
N ASN A 16 16.62 -1.18 -37.75
CA ASN A 16 17.50 -1.41 -36.61
C ASN A 16 18.53 -0.30 -36.56
N GLY A 17 18.83 0.24 -35.37
CA GLY A 17 19.89 1.21 -35.19
C GLY A 17 20.65 1.00 -33.89
N ASP A 18 21.97 1.10 -34.00
CA ASP A 18 22.91 0.90 -32.92
C ASP A 18 23.78 2.14 -32.72
N VAL A 19 24.00 2.50 -31.46
CA VAL A 19 24.99 3.48 -31.03
C VAL A 19 26.19 2.72 -30.51
N ILE A 20 27.32 2.85 -31.21
CA ILE A 20 28.57 2.17 -30.87
C ILE A 20 29.57 3.20 -30.37
N ASP A 21 30.12 2.99 -29.17
CA ASP A 21 31.25 3.77 -28.67
C ASP A 21 32.48 3.47 -29.52
N ILE A 22 33.03 4.51 -30.15
CA ILE A 22 34.16 4.40 -31.08
C ILE A 22 35.43 3.98 -30.33
N LYS A 23 35.56 4.32 -29.04
CA LYS A 23 36.75 4.02 -28.23
C LYS A 23 36.76 2.59 -27.73
N THR A 24 35.61 2.08 -27.32
CA THR A 24 35.49 0.75 -26.72
C THR A 24 34.95 -0.32 -27.67
N GLN A 25 34.44 0.09 -28.85
CA GLN A 25 33.72 -0.74 -29.82
C GLN A 25 32.52 -1.50 -29.22
N ARG A 26 31.97 -1.00 -28.12
CA ARG A 26 30.77 -1.58 -27.47
C ARG A 26 29.51 -0.89 -27.97
N VAL A 27 28.42 -1.64 -28.03
CA VAL A 27 27.08 -1.11 -28.28
C VAL A 27 26.56 -0.51 -26.98
N ASP A 28 26.38 0.81 -26.97
CA ASP A 28 25.82 1.53 -25.83
C ASP A 28 24.29 1.55 -25.85
N PHE A 29 23.71 1.45 -27.06
CA PHE A 29 22.26 1.50 -27.27
C PHE A 29 21.90 0.79 -28.57
N SER A 30 20.79 0.03 -28.56
CA SER A 30 20.25 -0.66 -29.73
C SER A 30 18.73 -0.60 -29.68
N GLU A 31 18.10 -0.20 -30.78
CA GLU A 31 16.65 -0.12 -30.92
C GLU A 31 16.21 -0.71 -32.26
N ASN A 32 15.00 -1.26 -32.24
CA ASN A 32 14.33 -1.79 -33.42
C ASN A 32 12.91 -1.24 -33.56
N VAL A 33 12.51 -0.94 -34.78
CA VAL A 33 11.16 -0.47 -35.10
C VAL A 33 10.64 -1.25 -36.29
N ILE A 34 9.38 -1.68 -36.19
CA ILE A 34 8.69 -2.48 -37.19
C ILE A 34 7.36 -1.81 -37.50
N PHE A 35 7.08 -1.59 -38.78
CA PHE A 35 5.79 -1.06 -39.23
C PHE A 35 5.40 -1.64 -40.59
N GLU A 36 4.11 -1.56 -40.90
CA GLU A 36 3.56 -1.96 -42.18
C GLU A 36 3.61 -0.79 -43.18
N GLU A 37 4.11 -1.04 -44.40
CA GLU A 37 4.33 -0.04 -45.46
C GLU A 37 3.04 0.65 -45.90
N THR A 38 1.90 -0.05 -45.78
CA THR A 38 0.58 0.46 -46.21
C THR A 38 0.07 1.61 -45.33
N ASN A 39 0.64 1.80 -44.13
CA ASN A 39 0.16 2.79 -43.17
C ASN A 39 1.17 3.96 -43.01
N LYS A 40 1.06 4.95 -43.90
CA LYS A 40 1.95 6.12 -43.94
C LYS A 40 2.00 6.91 -42.63
N ASP A 41 0.87 7.08 -41.95
CA ASP A 41 0.81 7.81 -40.69
C ASP A 41 1.57 7.09 -39.57
N VAL A 42 1.47 5.76 -39.52
CA VAL A 42 2.22 4.93 -38.57
C VAL A 42 3.70 4.92 -38.90
N MET A 43 4.05 4.87 -40.19
CA MET A 43 5.44 4.96 -40.65
C MET A 43 6.10 6.28 -40.21
N GLU A 44 5.49 7.44 -40.51
CA GLU A 44 6.07 8.74 -40.17
C GLU A 44 6.28 8.89 -38.66
N LYS A 45 5.27 8.53 -37.85
CA LYS A 45 5.38 8.56 -36.39
C LYS A 45 6.44 7.61 -35.85
N SER A 46 6.56 6.42 -36.44
CA SER A 46 7.53 5.40 -36.02
C SER A 46 8.96 5.83 -36.32
N ILE A 47 9.19 6.42 -37.49
CA ILE A 47 10.50 6.97 -37.89
C ILE A 47 10.87 8.18 -37.01
N GLU A 48 9.93 9.08 -36.77
CA GLU A 48 10.15 10.25 -35.90
C GLU A 48 10.50 9.81 -34.48
N PHE A 49 9.77 8.83 -33.93
CA PHE A 49 10.01 8.29 -32.59
C PHE A 49 11.36 7.58 -32.50
N PHE A 50 11.72 6.79 -33.51
CA PHE A 50 13.03 6.15 -33.61
C PHE A 50 14.17 7.17 -33.63
N ALA A 51 14.07 8.21 -34.47
CA ALA A 51 15.06 9.28 -34.54
C ALA A 51 15.21 10.01 -33.20
N LYS A 52 14.10 10.29 -32.51
CA LYS A 52 14.10 10.93 -31.17
C LYS A 52 14.72 10.04 -30.09
N LYS A 53 14.56 8.72 -30.18
CA LYS A 53 15.23 7.75 -29.29
C LYS A 53 16.75 7.73 -29.51
N ILE A 54 17.17 7.57 -30.76
CA ILE A 54 18.58 7.45 -31.14
C ILE A 54 19.38 8.73 -30.86
N THR A 55 18.77 9.91 -31.01
CA THR A 55 19.43 11.21 -30.78
C THR A 55 19.46 11.63 -29.30
N GLY A 56 18.94 10.80 -28.38
CA GLY A 56 18.88 11.11 -26.95
C GLY A 56 17.86 12.19 -26.56
N GLY A 57 17.08 12.71 -27.52
CA GLY A 57 16.01 13.70 -27.30
C GLY A 57 14.80 13.19 -26.50
N THR A 58 14.85 11.94 -26.03
CA THR A 58 13.79 11.25 -25.28
C THR A 58 14.12 11.01 -23.80
N MET A 59 15.25 11.48 -23.27
CA MET A 59 15.45 11.47 -21.81
C MET A 59 14.33 12.21 -21.07
N SER A 60 13.65 13.16 -21.72
CA SER A 60 12.48 13.89 -21.20
C SER A 60 11.12 13.31 -21.59
N TYR A 61 11.04 12.31 -22.49
CA TYR A 61 9.78 11.70 -22.95
C TYR A 61 9.57 10.27 -22.42
N LEU A 62 10.64 9.56 -22.05
CA LEU A 62 10.55 8.21 -21.47
C LEU A 62 10.03 8.19 -20.03
N GLU A 63 9.89 9.35 -19.39
CA GLU A 63 9.30 9.45 -18.05
C GLU A 63 7.76 9.27 -18.07
N ASN A 64 7.08 9.32 -19.23
CA ASN A 64 5.60 9.37 -19.22
C ASN A 64 4.81 8.46 -20.17
N GLN A 65 5.37 7.70 -21.12
CA GLN A 65 4.54 6.83 -21.96
C GLN A 65 5.23 5.51 -22.36
N VAL A 66 5.37 4.58 -21.40
CA VAL A 66 5.29 3.16 -21.76
C VAL A 66 3.82 2.84 -21.87
N LEU A 67 3.29 2.78 -23.10
CA LEU A 67 1.96 2.21 -23.33
C LEU A 67 1.99 0.78 -22.79
N PRO A 68 1.11 0.42 -21.85
CA PRO A 68 1.10 -0.92 -21.28
C PRO A 68 0.83 -1.93 -22.39
N ASN A 69 1.71 -2.91 -22.55
CA ASN A 69 1.49 -4.04 -23.43
C ASN A 69 0.20 -4.76 -22.97
N PRO A 70 -0.88 -4.76 -23.77
CA PRO A 70 -2.17 -5.32 -23.37
C PRO A 70 -2.15 -6.84 -23.20
N TYR A 71 -1.04 -7.52 -23.55
CA TYR A 71 -0.86 -8.97 -23.44
C TYR A 71 0.19 -9.39 -22.40
N GLN A 72 0.84 -8.46 -21.69
CA GLN A 72 1.59 -8.81 -20.49
C GLN A 72 0.62 -8.91 -19.32
N GLY A 73 0.11 -10.12 -19.07
CA GLY A 73 -0.57 -10.42 -17.81
C GLY A 73 0.28 -9.87 -16.65
N ALA A 74 -0.37 -9.14 -15.74
CA ALA A 74 0.25 -8.37 -14.67
C ALA A 74 1.48 -9.11 -14.11
N VAL A 75 2.68 -8.64 -14.47
CA VAL A 75 3.92 -9.22 -13.97
C VAL A 75 3.88 -9.00 -12.47
N VAL A 76 3.62 -10.07 -11.71
CA VAL A 76 3.44 -9.99 -10.27
C VAL A 76 4.71 -9.39 -9.66
N LYS A 77 4.60 -8.16 -9.17
CA LYS A 77 5.71 -7.41 -8.56
C LYS A 77 6.00 -7.95 -7.16
N TRP A 78 6.38 -9.23 -7.05
CA TRP A 78 6.68 -9.93 -5.78
C TRP A 78 7.58 -9.12 -4.83
N PRO A 79 8.67 -8.48 -5.31
CA PRO A 79 9.50 -7.67 -4.42
C PRO A 79 8.76 -6.44 -3.85
N MET A 80 7.74 -5.92 -4.53
CA MET A 80 6.91 -4.84 -3.98
C MET A 80 5.88 -5.38 -3.00
N ILE A 81 5.23 -6.50 -3.31
CA ILE A 81 4.25 -7.13 -2.42
C ILE A 81 4.92 -7.42 -1.07
N TRP A 82 6.12 -8.01 -1.09
CA TRP A 82 6.90 -8.26 0.13
C TRP A 82 7.21 -6.99 0.93
N ARG A 83 7.59 -5.90 0.25
CA ARG A 83 7.88 -4.62 0.92
C ARG A 83 6.63 -4.03 1.54
N SER A 84 5.54 -4.01 0.78
CA SER A 84 4.26 -3.47 1.22
C SER A 84 3.56 -4.35 2.26
N SER A 85 3.86 -5.65 2.33
CA SER A 85 3.38 -6.51 3.43
C SER A 85 4.07 -6.21 4.75
N LEU A 86 5.33 -5.76 4.72
CA LEU A 86 6.06 -5.35 5.94
C LEU A 86 5.65 -3.95 6.39
N VAL A 87 5.60 -3.00 5.46
CA VAL A 87 5.25 -1.61 5.75
C VAL A 87 4.33 -1.08 4.65
N PRO A 88 3.06 -0.76 4.95
CA PRO A 88 2.16 -0.20 3.97
C PRO A 88 2.72 1.06 3.33
N GLY A 89 2.72 1.14 1.99
CA GLY A 89 3.30 2.25 1.23
C GLY A 89 4.76 2.06 0.77
N TRP A 90 5.48 1.05 1.27
CA TRP A 90 6.90 0.86 0.89
C TRP A 90 7.08 0.42 -0.56
N GLY A 91 6.26 -0.51 -1.06
CA GLY A 91 6.28 -0.91 -2.46
C GLY A 91 6.00 0.27 -3.40
N GLN A 92 4.98 1.07 -3.09
CA GLN A 92 4.58 2.25 -3.86
C GLN A 92 5.67 3.32 -3.89
N LYS A 93 6.41 3.53 -2.79
CA LYS A 93 7.54 4.47 -2.77
C LYS A 93 8.63 4.07 -3.76
N ARG A 94 8.90 2.76 -3.88
CA ARG A 94 9.93 2.24 -4.79
C ARG A 94 9.54 2.38 -6.26
N ASP A 95 8.25 2.40 -6.57
CA ASP A 95 7.72 2.55 -7.94
C ASP A 95 7.57 4.01 -8.39
N GLY A 96 8.06 4.97 -7.61
CA GLY A 96 7.84 6.40 -7.90
C GLY A 96 6.45 6.92 -7.56
N SER A 97 5.53 6.07 -7.07
CA SER A 97 4.19 6.45 -6.59
C SER A 97 4.22 7.08 -5.18
N ILE A 98 5.00 8.17 -5.04
CA ILE A 98 5.32 8.81 -3.76
C ILE A 98 4.07 9.33 -3.02
N LYS A 99 3.10 9.92 -3.74
CA LYS A 99 1.85 10.41 -3.13
C LYS A 99 1.05 9.29 -2.47
N LYS A 100 0.86 8.15 -3.18
CA LYS A 100 0.18 6.97 -2.64
C LYS A 100 0.93 6.41 -1.43
N ALA A 101 2.26 6.32 -1.52
CA ALA A 101 3.10 5.85 -0.42
C ALA A 101 2.89 6.68 0.86
N TYR A 102 2.89 8.01 0.75
CA TYR A 102 2.63 8.88 1.90
C TYR A 102 1.22 8.74 2.47
N SER A 103 0.20 8.52 1.64
CA SER A 103 -1.16 8.23 2.13
C SER A 103 -1.18 6.95 2.96
N PHE A 104 -0.52 5.89 2.52
CA PHE A 104 -0.44 4.64 3.29
C PHE A 104 0.41 4.78 4.56
N PHE A 105 1.55 5.46 4.51
CA PHE A 105 2.35 5.73 5.71
C PHE A 105 1.57 6.56 6.73
N GLY A 106 0.93 7.65 6.29
CA GLY A 106 0.14 8.52 7.14
C GLY A 106 -1.05 7.80 7.77
N GLY A 107 -1.80 7.04 6.96
CA GLY A 107 -2.92 6.24 7.46
C GLY A 107 -2.49 5.14 8.43
N THR A 108 -1.35 4.49 8.18
CA THR A 108 -0.79 3.48 9.09
C THR A 108 -0.36 4.09 10.42
N LEU A 109 0.38 5.21 10.39
CA LEU A 109 0.78 5.94 11.60
C LEU A 109 -0.43 6.38 12.41
N PHE A 110 -1.44 6.95 11.75
CA PHE A 110 -2.69 7.33 12.39
C PHE A 110 -3.41 6.13 13.01
N GLY A 111 -3.48 5.00 12.28
CA GLY A 111 -4.09 3.77 12.77
C GLY A 111 -3.37 3.20 14.00
N ILE A 112 -2.04 3.16 13.99
CA ILE A 112 -1.23 2.69 15.12
C ILE A 112 -1.42 3.59 16.34
N ALA A 113 -1.39 4.91 16.16
CA ALA A 113 -1.61 5.87 17.24
C ALA A 113 -3.01 5.70 17.85
N THR A 114 -4.03 5.54 17.01
CA THR A 114 -5.42 5.32 17.43
C THR A 114 -5.58 4.00 18.18
N TYR A 115 -5.00 2.92 17.65
CA TYR A 115 -5.00 1.60 18.31
C TYR A 115 -4.33 1.68 19.69
N GLY A 116 -3.13 2.30 19.77
CA GLY A 116 -2.40 2.47 21.03
C GLY A 116 -3.21 3.25 22.06
N TYR A 117 -3.85 4.35 21.65
CA TYR A 117 -4.73 5.13 22.53
C TYR A 117 -5.92 4.30 23.05
N MET A 118 -6.61 3.58 22.17
CA MET A 118 -7.76 2.74 22.54
C MET A 118 -7.33 1.57 23.44
N TYR A 119 -6.17 0.98 23.18
CA TYR A 119 -5.62 -0.09 23.99
C TYR A 119 -5.22 0.39 25.40
N ALA A 120 -4.57 1.55 25.50
CA ALA A 120 -4.28 2.17 26.80
C ALA A 120 -5.56 2.47 27.60
N LYS A 121 -6.63 2.93 26.93
CA LYS A 121 -7.95 3.10 27.54
C LYS A 121 -8.52 1.77 28.05
N LEU A 122 -8.44 0.71 27.26
CA LEU A 122 -8.88 -0.63 27.68
C LEU A 122 -8.15 -1.12 28.93
N LEU A 123 -6.82 -0.96 29.00
CA LEU A 123 -6.05 -1.33 30.18
C LEU A 123 -6.50 -0.56 31.44
N LYS A 124 -6.77 0.74 31.29
CA LYS A 124 -7.29 1.57 32.39
C LYS A 124 -8.67 1.09 32.86
N GLU A 125 -9.59 0.83 31.94
CA GLU A 125 -10.94 0.36 32.27
C GLU A 125 -10.93 -1.04 32.90
N ASN A 126 -10.07 -1.95 32.40
CA ASN A 126 -9.88 -3.28 32.99
C ASN A 126 -9.36 -3.19 34.43
N LYS A 127 -8.38 -2.32 34.69
CA LYS A 127 -7.84 -2.13 36.05
C LYS A 127 -8.94 -1.65 37.01
N VAL A 128 -9.73 -0.65 36.62
CA VAL A 128 -10.85 -0.15 37.44
C VAL A 128 -11.88 -1.25 37.72
N TYR A 129 -12.16 -2.10 36.73
CA TYR A 129 -13.06 -3.23 36.88
C TYR A 129 -12.52 -4.30 37.85
N GLU A 130 -11.24 -4.66 37.74
CA GLU A 130 -10.58 -5.64 38.61
C GLU A 130 -10.46 -5.13 40.05
N ASP A 131 -10.07 -3.88 40.25
CA ASP A 131 -10.01 -3.23 41.57
C ASP A 131 -11.40 -3.26 42.25
N PHE A 132 -12.48 -3.09 41.49
CA PHE A 132 -13.85 -3.16 42.00
C PHE A 132 -14.29 -4.58 42.37
N ARG A 133 -13.86 -5.58 41.59
CA ARG A 133 -14.19 -7.00 41.84
C ARG A 133 -13.42 -7.59 43.02
N GLY A 134 -12.26 -7.02 43.35
CA GLY A 134 -11.37 -7.47 44.42
C GLY A 134 -11.79 -7.08 45.85
N ILE A 135 -12.83 -6.26 46.03
CA ILE A 135 -13.32 -5.86 47.36
C ILE A 135 -14.10 -7.02 47.99
N PRO A 136 -13.60 -7.67 49.07
CA PRO A 136 -14.31 -8.77 49.72
C PRO A 136 -15.58 -8.26 50.40
N TYR A 137 -16.70 -8.94 50.15
CA TYR A 137 -17.98 -8.73 50.81
C TYR A 137 -17.89 -9.13 52.30
N LEU A 138 -17.35 -8.25 53.15
CA LEU A 138 -17.38 -8.42 54.61
C LEU A 138 -18.80 -8.13 55.11
N ALA A 139 -19.64 -9.17 55.13
CA ALA A 139 -21.03 -9.11 55.59
C ALA A 139 -21.32 -10.17 56.65
N SER A 140 -21.03 -9.90 57.92
CA SER A 140 -21.60 -10.68 59.01
C SER A 140 -21.81 -9.84 60.28
N SER A 141 -22.80 -8.94 60.25
CA SER A 141 -23.54 -8.58 61.46
C SER A 141 -25.00 -8.23 61.11
N SER A 142 -25.92 -8.63 61.97
CA SER A 142 -27.38 -8.58 61.76
C SER A 142 -27.97 -7.16 61.69
N TYR A 143 -27.26 -6.14 62.17
CA TYR A 143 -27.68 -4.73 62.05
C TYR A 143 -27.40 -4.10 60.67
N MET A 144 -26.64 -4.77 59.81
CA MET A 144 -26.22 -4.24 58.50
C MET A 144 -27.15 -4.61 57.33
N GLN A 145 -28.17 -5.46 57.53
CA GLN A 145 -28.96 -6.02 56.43
C GLN A 145 -29.78 -5.00 55.62
N LEU A 146 -30.26 -3.91 56.23
CA LEU A 146 -31.03 -2.87 55.51
C LEU A 146 -30.13 -1.94 54.68
N TYR A 147 -28.95 -1.58 55.22
CA TYR A 147 -27.92 -0.84 54.49
C TYR A 147 -27.30 -1.70 53.37
N TYR A 148 -27.21 -3.02 53.58
CA TYR A 148 -26.68 -3.97 52.62
C TYR A 148 -27.49 -4.09 51.34
N LYS A 149 -28.81 -3.92 51.38
CA LYS A 149 -29.65 -4.01 50.17
C LYS A 149 -29.35 -2.85 49.22
N ASN A 150 -29.19 -1.64 49.76
CA ASN A 150 -28.85 -0.45 48.98
C ASN A 150 -27.39 -0.50 48.50
N THR A 151 -26.44 -0.92 49.32
CA THR A 151 -25.04 -1.06 48.89
C THR A 151 -24.84 -2.21 47.90
N PHE A 152 -25.57 -3.33 48.04
CA PHE A 152 -25.56 -4.41 47.06
C PHE A 152 -26.08 -3.96 45.70
N LEU A 153 -27.22 -3.26 45.67
CA LEU A 153 -27.77 -2.73 44.42
C LEU A 153 -26.83 -1.70 43.78
N LEU A 154 -26.26 -0.79 44.58
CA LEU A 154 -25.30 0.20 44.10
C LEU A 154 -24.04 -0.48 43.52
N ASN A 155 -23.51 -1.48 44.22
CA ASN A 155 -22.36 -2.26 43.76
C ASN A 155 -22.67 -3.07 42.51
N TYR A 156 -23.87 -3.66 42.40
CA TYR A 156 -24.31 -4.37 41.20
C TYR A 156 -24.43 -3.42 40.00
N MET A 157 -25.02 -2.25 40.18
CA MET A 157 -25.10 -1.21 39.13
C MET A 157 -23.73 -0.70 38.71
N GLN A 158 -22.83 -0.44 39.67
CA GLN A 158 -21.45 -0.02 39.40
C GLN A 158 -20.65 -1.12 38.68
N ASN A 159 -20.79 -2.38 39.08
CA ASN A 159 -20.15 -3.52 38.42
C ASN A 159 -20.63 -3.67 36.96
N ASN A 160 -21.94 -3.58 36.72
CA ASN A 160 -22.50 -3.63 35.38
C ASN A 160 -22.05 -2.45 34.52
N THR A 161 -21.93 -1.25 35.11
CA THR A 161 -21.43 -0.05 34.43
C THR A 161 -19.97 -0.22 34.04
N ASN A 162 -19.12 -0.68 34.97
CA ASN A 162 -17.69 -0.91 34.70
C ASN A 162 -17.49 -2.03 33.66
N ARG A 163 -18.27 -3.11 33.73
CA ARG A 163 -18.28 -4.16 32.71
C ARG A 163 -18.63 -3.61 31.33
N SER A 164 -19.68 -2.78 31.26
CA SER A 164 -20.12 -2.16 30.00
C SER A 164 -19.04 -1.23 29.41
N ARG A 165 -18.31 -0.50 30.27
CA ARG A 165 -17.16 0.34 29.86
C ARG A 165 -16.01 -0.50 29.30
N VAL A 166 -15.68 -1.61 29.95
CA VAL A 166 -14.68 -2.57 29.44
C VAL A 166 -15.10 -3.15 28.10
N ASP A 167 -16.35 -3.58 27.95
CA ASP A 167 -16.85 -4.17 26.71
C ASP A 167 -16.87 -3.14 25.57
N ALA A 168 -17.22 -1.88 25.86
CA ALA A 168 -17.12 -0.78 24.91
C ALA A 168 -15.65 -0.50 24.50
N ALA A 169 -14.72 -0.50 25.47
CA ALA A 169 -13.30 -0.32 25.18
C ALA A 169 -12.74 -1.46 24.31
N LYS A 170 -13.14 -2.72 24.57
CA LYS A 170 -12.78 -3.88 23.73
C LYS A 170 -13.28 -3.71 22.30
N LYS A 171 -14.54 -3.29 22.11
CA LYS A 171 -15.10 -3.02 20.78
C LYS A 171 -14.30 -1.95 20.03
N ASN A 172 -13.92 -0.87 20.70
CA ASN A 172 -13.10 0.19 20.10
C ASN A 172 -11.73 -0.34 19.64
N VAL A 173 -11.03 -1.11 20.47
CA VAL A 173 -9.77 -1.76 20.10
C VAL A 173 -9.95 -2.69 18.89
N ALA A 174 -11.05 -3.46 18.84
CA ALA A 174 -11.37 -4.31 17.71
C ALA A 174 -11.58 -3.49 16.42
N TYR A 175 -12.34 -2.39 16.49
CA TYR A 175 -12.54 -1.50 15.34
C TYR A 175 -11.24 -0.87 14.84
N ALA A 176 -10.35 -0.43 15.74
CA ALA A 176 -9.03 0.06 15.34
C ALA A 176 -8.17 -1.04 14.67
N SER A 177 -8.29 -2.28 15.15
CA SER A 177 -7.61 -3.44 14.55
C SER A 177 -8.15 -3.72 13.14
N TYR A 178 -9.47 -3.69 12.95
CA TYR A 178 -10.10 -3.87 11.65
C TYR A 178 -9.73 -2.77 10.67
N PHE A 179 -9.65 -1.51 11.13
CA PHE A 179 -9.17 -0.41 10.31
C PHE A 179 -7.74 -0.65 9.81
N LEU A 180 -6.82 -1.04 10.70
CA LEU A 180 -5.44 -1.36 10.32
C LEU A 180 -5.36 -2.53 9.35
N ALA A 181 -6.13 -3.60 9.58
CA ALA A 181 -6.19 -4.76 8.69
C ALA A 181 -6.74 -4.39 7.30
N ALA A 182 -7.78 -3.57 7.25
CA ALA A 182 -8.34 -3.07 5.99
C ALA A 182 -7.31 -2.22 5.23
N LEU A 183 -6.62 -1.32 5.92
CA LEU A 183 -5.56 -0.50 5.33
C LEU A 183 -4.43 -1.37 4.75
N TRP A 184 -4.00 -2.39 5.49
CA TRP A 184 -2.98 -3.35 5.03
C TRP A 184 -3.43 -4.10 3.77
N THR A 185 -4.67 -4.56 3.76
CA THR A 185 -5.26 -5.30 2.64
C THR A 185 -5.36 -4.42 1.40
N ILE A 186 -5.87 -3.20 1.55
CA ILE A 186 -5.97 -2.23 0.44
C ILE A 186 -4.59 -1.91 -0.11
N ASN A 187 -3.59 -1.72 0.75
CA ASN A 187 -2.22 -1.49 0.34
C ASN A 187 -1.63 -2.65 -0.48
N ILE A 188 -1.88 -3.91 -0.09
CA ILE A 188 -1.42 -5.07 -0.85
C ILE A 188 -2.15 -5.15 -2.20
N LEU A 189 -3.46 -4.94 -2.22
CA LEU A 189 -4.25 -4.93 -3.46
C LEU A 189 -3.79 -3.81 -4.41
N ASP A 190 -3.48 -2.62 -3.89
CA ASP A 190 -2.94 -1.52 -4.68
C ASP A 190 -1.61 -1.91 -5.34
N VAL A 191 -0.72 -2.61 -4.63
CA VAL A 191 0.53 -3.12 -5.24
C VAL A 191 0.28 -4.20 -6.29
N VAL A 192 -0.69 -5.08 -6.08
CA VAL A 192 -0.96 -6.19 -7.01
C VAL A 192 -1.58 -5.70 -8.31
N TYR A 193 -2.46 -4.70 -8.25
CA TYR A 193 -3.28 -4.29 -9.40
C TYR A 193 -2.96 -2.91 -9.98
N TYR A 194 -2.35 -2.00 -9.21
CA TYR A 194 -2.27 -0.58 -9.55
C TYR A 194 -0.90 0.06 -9.34
N ALA A 195 0.10 -0.70 -8.88
CA ALA A 195 1.51 -0.29 -8.87
C ALA A 195 2.18 -0.80 -10.13
#